data_AF-A0A8H3J7B8-F1
#
_entry.id   AF-A0A8H3J7B8-F1
#
_cell.length_a   1.000
_cell.length_b   1.000
_cell.length_c   1.000
_cell.angle_alpha   90.00
_cell.angle_beta   90.00
_cell.angle_gamma   90.00
#
_symmetry.space_group_name_H-M   'P 1'
#
loop_
_entity.id
_entity.type
_entity.pdbx_description
1 polymer ?
#
loop_
_entity_poly.entity_id
_entity_poly.type
_entity_poly.pdbx_seq_one_letter_code
_entity_poly.pdbx_strand_id
1 'polypeptide(L)'
;MTAAFFGRIHQHARISREGDVWYGEALLNLKRDLSHKVKAYTFETFGATMALIMYELINLNSGSHAYLTHTGAIGKLIYVRGPELHKSYPEKELYLEARVLLIANALFACERTFLDEPKWKDVPWEDDILAKSHFEYLVDVFADIPYFLQEATHVNVLTSAGLPERPGRRHLLPQVLERLRMLGELQKSWYIKYSTPTWQVPIAAAASHDSETIRPPFDKSVYFTDMFRAYEYCIYHATSILLLLLYQDLSFGHVQPVEDILPGRFPNGSIQCLAGNICRCTEFLCLEQHGARGYIVLQLPATIAYLAIDKKSPEALWLYDVCKRHARSKGFGWGDFAMDQVTPLSQWMASCRDRQPDSESDNHLAAMQPRWARNSEGCAIESTSVQSRAALPMRSNGSQEDPERSLS
;
A
#
# COMPACT_ATOMS: atom_id res chain seq x y z
N MET A 1 6.91 -10.53 -18.14
CA MET A 1 7.01 -10.88 -16.70
C MET A 1 7.40 -12.33 -16.50
N THR A 2 6.59 -13.31 -16.91
CA THR A 2 6.83 -14.75 -16.70
C THR A 2 8.17 -15.24 -17.24
N ALA A 3 8.54 -14.88 -18.48
CA ALA A 3 9.82 -15.27 -19.08
C ALA A 3 11.02 -14.70 -18.30
N ALA A 4 11.01 -13.41 -17.96
CA ALA A 4 12.09 -12.79 -17.19
C ALA A 4 12.29 -13.46 -15.82
N PHE A 5 11.19 -13.70 -15.10
CA PHE A 5 11.20 -14.37 -13.80
C PHE A 5 11.72 -15.82 -13.90
N PHE A 6 11.19 -16.60 -14.84
CA PHE A 6 11.61 -17.98 -15.08
C PHE A 6 13.11 -18.04 -15.45
N GLY A 7 13.54 -17.18 -16.37
CA GLY A 7 14.93 -17.09 -16.80
C GLY A 7 15.89 -16.81 -15.63
N ARG A 8 15.50 -15.96 -14.68
CA ARG A 8 16.33 -15.65 -13.50
C ARG A 8 16.40 -16.81 -12.52
N ILE A 9 15.24 -17.33 -12.09
CA ILE A 9 15.19 -18.42 -11.10
C ILE A 9 15.95 -19.64 -11.59
N HIS A 10 15.87 -19.94 -12.88
CA HIS A 10 16.54 -21.09 -13.48
C HIS A 10 17.88 -20.76 -14.14
N GLN A 11 18.39 -19.53 -13.95
CA GLN A 11 19.67 -19.06 -14.51
C GLN A 11 19.79 -19.25 -16.05
N HIS A 12 18.67 -19.17 -16.75
CA HIS A 12 18.59 -19.22 -18.22
C HIS A 12 18.66 -17.81 -18.82
N ALA A 13 19.89 -17.34 -19.04
CA ALA A 13 20.18 -16.00 -19.56
C ALA A 13 19.43 -15.65 -20.86
N ARG A 14 19.21 -16.63 -21.75
CA ARG A 14 18.44 -16.42 -22.99
C ARG A 14 16.98 -16.03 -22.70
N ILE A 15 16.31 -16.77 -21.82
CA ILE A 15 14.90 -16.54 -21.48
C ILE A 15 14.74 -15.23 -20.72
N SER A 16 15.71 -14.90 -19.84
CA SER A 16 15.77 -13.58 -19.20
C SER A 16 15.85 -12.45 -20.23
N ARG A 17 16.75 -12.59 -21.23
CA ARG A 17 16.94 -11.58 -22.28
C ARG A 17 15.69 -11.44 -23.16
N GLU A 18 15.01 -12.52 -23.51
CA GLU A 18 13.72 -12.47 -24.22
C GLU A 18 12.67 -11.71 -23.39
N GLY A 19 12.64 -11.93 -22.07
CA GLY A 19 11.80 -11.17 -21.15
C GLY A 19 12.10 -9.66 -21.13
N ASP A 20 13.38 -9.28 -21.13
CA ASP A 20 13.82 -7.88 -21.16
C ASP A 20 13.45 -7.19 -22.50
N VAL A 21 13.53 -7.91 -23.62
CA VAL A 21 13.11 -7.41 -24.94
C VAL A 21 11.61 -7.10 -24.94
N TRP A 22 10.76 -8.02 -24.47
CA TRP A 22 9.32 -7.79 -24.39
C TRP A 22 8.96 -6.67 -23.42
N TYR A 23 9.70 -6.51 -22.32
CA TYR A 23 9.53 -5.38 -21.42
C TYR A 23 9.83 -4.05 -22.14
N GLY A 24 10.92 -3.97 -22.92
CA GLY A 24 11.22 -2.80 -23.74
C GLY A 24 10.14 -2.48 -24.77
N GLU A 25 9.60 -3.49 -25.46
CA GLU A 25 8.49 -3.32 -26.40
C GLU A 25 7.20 -2.85 -25.69
N ALA A 26 6.89 -3.41 -24.53
CA ALA A 26 5.74 -3.01 -23.72
C ALA A 26 5.86 -1.54 -23.25
N LEU A 27 7.05 -1.08 -22.87
CA LEU A 27 7.29 0.33 -22.53
C LEU A 27 7.06 1.25 -23.73
N LEU A 28 7.52 0.88 -24.93
CA LEU A 28 7.29 1.67 -26.14
C LEU A 28 5.81 1.76 -26.49
N ASN A 29 5.08 0.64 -26.37
CA ASN A 29 3.63 0.60 -26.58
C ASN A 29 2.89 1.45 -25.54
N LEU A 30 3.23 1.32 -24.26
CA LEU A 30 2.64 2.13 -23.19
C LEU A 30 2.88 3.62 -23.43
N LYS A 31 4.09 4.01 -23.79
CA LYS A 31 4.42 5.42 -24.12
C LYS A 31 3.55 5.95 -25.27
N ARG A 32 3.34 5.15 -26.31
CA ARG A 32 2.47 5.51 -27.44
C ARG A 32 1.03 5.69 -26.98
N ASP A 33 0.51 4.76 -26.18
CA ASP A 33 -0.89 4.79 -25.73
C ASP A 33 -1.13 5.95 -24.75
N LEU A 34 -0.18 6.25 -23.86
CA LEU A 34 -0.20 7.43 -22.98
C LEU A 34 -0.14 8.76 -23.74
N SER A 35 0.45 8.78 -24.94
CA SER A 35 0.48 9.98 -25.79
C SER A 35 -0.85 10.23 -26.52
N HIS A 36 -1.75 9.25 -26.53
CA HIS A 36 -3.03 9.34 -27.21
C HIS A 36 -4.15 9.77 -26.24
N LYS A 37 -4.84 10.87 -26.57
CA LYS A 37 -5.84 11.54 -25.70
C LYS A 37 -6.90 10.62 -25.08
N VAL A 38 -7.30 9.57 -25.81
CA VAL A 38 -8.32 8.61 -25.33
C VAL A 38 -7.68 7.36 -24.73
N LYS A 39 -6.60 6.85 -25.34
CA LYS A 39 -6.07 5.54 -24.94
C LYS A 39 -5.37 5.62 -23.59
N ALA A 40 -4.77 6.76 -23.28
CA ALA A 40 -4.12 7.03 -22.01
C ALA A 40 -4.99 6.69 -20.79
N TYR A 41 -6.32 6.77 -20.93
CA TYR A 41 -7.28 6.56 -19.86
C TYR A 41 -8.06 5.24 -19.98
N THR A 42 -7.61 4.30 -20.81
CA THR A 42 -8.28 3.00 -21.01
C THR A 42 -7.88 1.98 -19.95
N PHE A 43 -8.73 0.96 -19.74
CA PHE A 43 -8.43 -0.14 -18.82
C PHE A 43 -7.17 -0.89 -19.26
N GLU A 44 -6.96 -1.06 -20.57
CA GLU A 44 -5.79 -1.73 -21.14
C GLU A 44 -4.49 -1.00 -20.78
N THR A 45 -4.50 0.34 -20.84
CA THR A 45 -3.35 1.15 -20.44
C THR A 45 -3.08 1.04 -18.94
N PHE A 46 -4.15 0.98 -18.12
CA PHE A 46 -4.02 0.76 -16.69
C PHE A 46 -3.43 -0.62 -16.38
N GLY A 47 -3.97 -1.68 -17.00
CA GLY A 47 -3.47 -3.05 -16.87
C GLY A 47 -2.02 -3.21 -17.35
N ALA A 48 -1.66 -2.59 -18.47
CA ALA A 48 -0.29 -2.59 -18.98
C ALA A 48 0.69 -1.91 -18.00
N THR A 49 0.29 -0.77 -17.43
CA THR A 49 1.11 -0.08 -16.43
C THR A 49 1.28 -0.93 -15.17
N MET A 50 0.22 -1.58 -14.68
CA MET A 50 0.29 -2.49 -13.54
C MET A 50 1.21 -3.69 -13.81
N ALA A 51 1.11 -4.29 -15.00
CA ALA A 51 1.97 -5.40 -15.39
C ALA A 51 3.46 -5.00 -15.45
N LEU A 52 3.76 -3.75 -15.83
CA LEU A 52 5.12 -3.22 -15.84
C LEU A 52 5.66 -2.96 -14.42
N ILE A 53 4.84 -2.45 -13.48
CA ILE A 53 5.25 -2.37 -12.07
C ILE A 53 5.54 -3.76 -11.52
N MET A 54 4.64 -4.73 -11.76
CA MET A 54 4.86 -6.10 -11.30
C MET A 54 6.12 -6.71 -11.93
N TYR A 55 6.37 -6.43 -13.22
CA TYR A 55 7.62 -6.80 -13.87
C TYR A 55 8.81 -6.22 -13.11
N GLU A 56 8.80 -4.93 -12.82
CA GLU A 56 9.91 -4.24 -12.17
C GLU A 56 10.12 -4.71 -10.74
N LEU A 57 9.08 -4.83 -9.93
CA LEU A 57 9.13 -5.37 -8.56
C LEU A 57 9.77 -6.76 -8.53
N ILE A 58 9.47 -7.58 -9.53
CA ILE A 58 10.06 -8.92 -9.68
C ILE A 58 11.49 -8.85 -10.22
N ASN A 59 11.75 -7.91 -11.12
CA ASN A 59 13.02 -7.80 -11.84
C ASN A 59 13.97 -6.74 -11.27
N LEU A 60 13.76 -6.27 -10.05
CA LEU A 60 14.59 -5.26 -9.41
C LEU A 60 16.05 -5.72 -9.42
N ASN A 61 16.89 -4.96 -10.12
CA ASN A 61 18.34 -5.02 -9.94
C ASN A 61 18.68 -4.05 -8.80
N SER A 62 19.61 -4.44 -7.92
CA SER A 62 20.05 -3.63 -6.78
C SER A 62 20.38 -2.20 -7.24
N GLY A 63 19.59 -1.22 -6.79
CA GLY A 63 19.77 0.21 -7.10
C GLY A 63 18.83 0.83 -8.15
N SER A 64 17.95 0.06 -8.82
CA SER A 64 16.94 0.64 -9.72
C SER A 64 15.65 1.02 -8.98
N HIS A 65 15.22 2.26 -9.16
CA HIS A 65 13.99 2.83 -8.62
C HIS A 65 12.88 2.96 -9.67
N ALA A 66 13.02 2.28 -10.81
CA ALA A 66 12.07 2.39 -11.92
C ALA A 66 10.61 2.16 -11.49
N TYR A 67 10.39 1.23 -10.54
CA TYR A 67 9.06 0.95 -10.00
C TYR A 67 8.39 2.15 -9.32
N LEU A 68 9.16 3.07 -8.73
CA LEU A 68 8.61 4.29 -8.12
C LEU A 68 8.04 5.23 -9.18
N THR A 69 8.72 5.34 -10.33
CA THR A 69 8.21 6.11 -11.48
C THR A 69 6.90 5.53 -12.00
N HIS A 70 6.83 4.20 -12.17
CA HIS A 70 5.61 3.55 -12.63
C HIS A 70 4.48 3.58 -11.58
N THR A 71 4.83 3.52 -10.29
CA THR A 71 3.86 3.69 -9.19
C THR A 71 3.24 5.09 -9.21
N GLY A 72 4.05 6.14 -9.40
CA GLY A 72 3.56 7.50 -9.61
C GLY A 72 2.66 7.62 -10.85
N ALA A 73 3.01 6.94 -11.95
CA ALA A 73 2.20 6.91 -13.17
C ALA A 73 0.83 6.26 -12.95
N ILE A 74 0.76 5.13 -12.23
CA ILE A 74 -0.53 4.51 -11.85
C ILE A 74 -1.34 5.43 -10.95
N GLY A 75 -0.70 6.07 -9.96
CA GLY A 75 -1.38 7.02 -9.08
C GLY A 75 -2.05 8.14 -9.86
N LYS A 76 -1.33 8.72 -10.84
CA LYS A 76 -1.86 9.76 -11.74
C LYS A 76 -3.00 9.23 -12.61
N LEU A 77 -2.86 8.03 -13.16
CA LEU A 77 -3.88 7.43 -14.02
C LEU A 77 -5.18 7.19 -13.24
N ILE A 78 -5.09 6.59 -12.06
CA ILE A 78 -6.24 6.39 -11.17
C ILE A 78 -6.86 7.74 -10.85
N TYR A 79 -6.05 8.71 -10.39
CA TYR A 79 -6.55 10.03 -10.01
C TYR A 79 -7.36 10.72 -11.13
N VAL A 80 -6.83 10.74 -12.36
CA VAL A 80 -7.50 11.40 -13.50
C VAL A 80 -8.72 10.62 -13.99
N ARG A 81 -8.72 9.28 -13.87
CA ARG A 81 -9.90 8.45 -14.18
C ARG A 81 -11.05 8.68 -13.20
N GLY A 82 -10.74 9.14 -11.99
CA GLY A 82 -11.72 9.37 -10.94
C GLY A 82 -12.24 8.07 -10.31
N PRO A 83 -12.83 8.14 -9.10
CA PRO A 83 -13.25 6.94 -8.37
C PRO A 83 -14.44 6.21 -9.02
N GLU A 84 -15.25 6.91 -9.81
CA GLU A 84 -16.42 6.35 -10.51
C GLU A 84 -16.06 5.20 -11.46
N LEU A 85 -14.91 5.30 -12.14
CA LEU A 85 -14.45 4.26 -13.05
C LEU A 85 -13.95 3.01 -12.33
N HIS A 86 -13.92 2.97 -11.00
CA HIS A 86 -13.42 1.85 -10.21
C HIS A 86 -14.51 1.16 -9.37
N LYS A 87 -15.79 1.35 -9.74
CA LYS A 87 -16.95 0.78 -9.04
C LYS A 87 -17.23 -0.68 -9.40
N SER A 88 -16.86 -1.10 -10.62
CA SER A 88 -17.17 -2.42 -11.17
C SER A 88 -15.94 -3.19 -11.64
N TYR A 89 -16.09 -4.49 -11.80
CA TYR A 89 -15.11 -5.33 -12.48
C TYR A 89 -15.01 -4.95 -13.98
N PRO A 90 -13.81 -4.95 -14.60
CA PRO A 90 -12.50 -5.30 -14.03
C PRO A 90 -11.72 -4.15 -13.38
N GLU A 91 -12.14 -2.90 -13.54
CA GLU A 91 -11.42 -1.71 -13.08
C GLU A 91 -11.24 -1.67 -11.56
N LYS A 92 -12.22 -2.17 -10.81
CA LYS A 92 -12.19 -2.26 -9.35
C LYS A 92 -11.04 -3.14 -8.88
N GLU A 93 -10.85 -4.32 -9.46
CA GLU A 93 -9.78 -5.26 -9.05
C GLU A 93 -8.40 -4.62 -9.17
N LEU A 94 -8.10 -3.99 -10.31
CA LEU A 94 -6.81 -3.29 -10.49
C LEU A 94 -6.67 -2.10 -9.55
N TYR A 95 -7.77 -1.39 -9.25
CA TYR A 95 -7.75 -0.33 -8.26
C TYR A 95 -7.36 -0.86 -6.88
N LEU A 96 -8.02 -1.92 -6.38
CA LEU A 96 -7.75 -2.50 -5.07
C LEU A 96 -6.28 -2.94 -4.93
N GLU A 97 -5.75 -3.64 -5.95
CA GLU A 97 -4.34 -4.06 -5.99
C GLU A 97 -3.36 -2.87 -5.98
N ALA A 98 -3.71 -1.76 -6.62
CA ALA A 98 -2.87 -0.56 -6.65
C ALA A 98 -2.81 0.18 -5.30
N ARG A 99 -3.85 0.12 -4.46
CA ARG A 99 -3.98 0.98 -3.28
C ARG A 99 -2.82 0.84 -2.32
N VAL A 100 -2.46 -0.38 -1.93
CA VAL A 100 -1.39 -0.60 -0.95
C VAL A 100 -0.04 -0.15 -1.49
N LEU A 101 0.21 -0.36 -2.78
CA LEU A 101 1.43 0.11 -3.44
C LEU A 101 1.53 1.65 -3.44
N LEU A 102 0.43 2.35 -3.75
CA LEU A 102 0.37 3.81 -3.73
C LEU A 102 0.53 4.37 -2.32
N ILE A 103 -0.08 3.74 -1.32
CA ILE A 103 0.07 4.13 0.09
C ILE A 103 1.52 3.92 0.53
N ALA A 104 2.14 2.79 0.17
CA ALA A 104 3.56 2.54 0.46
C ALA A 104 4.47 3.61 -0.14
N ASN A 105 4.24 3.99 -1.41
CA ASN A 105 4.99 5.05 -2.06
C ASN A 105 4.83 6.40 -1.35
N ALA A 106 3.60 6.76 -1.01
CA ALA A 106 3.27 7.97 -0.25
C ALA A 106 3.91 7.99 1.15
N LEU A 107 3.91 6.84 1.84
CA LEU A 107 4.60 6.66 3.10
C LEU A 107 6.08 7.00 2.94
N PHE A 108 6.82 6.31 2.07
CA PHE A 108 8.27 6.50 1.92
C PHE A 108 8.67 7.94 1.50
N ALA A 109 7.83 8.59 0.69
CA ALA A 109 8.02 9.97 0.32
C ALA A 109 7.61 10.97 1.42
N CYS A 110 6.86 10.53 2.43
CA CYS A 110 6.26 11.37 3.47
C CYS A 110 5.36 12.48 2.91
N GLU A 111 4.59 12.14 1.88
CA GLU A 111 3.62 13.04 1.26
C GLU A 111 2.24 12.35 1.26
N ARG A 112 1.16 13.11 1.48
CA ARG A 112 -0.19 12.56 1.48
C ARG A 112 -0.55 11.94 0.13
N THR A 113 -1.38 10.91 0.16
CA THR A 113 -1.96 10.27 -1.03
C THR A 113 -3.39 10.73 -1.21
N PHE A 114 -3.89 10.86 -2.44
CA PHE A 114 -5.31 11.16 -2.68
C PHE A 114 -6.26 10.09 -2.11
N LEU A 115 -5.74 8.89 -1.80
CA LEU A 115 -6.51 7.78 -1.22
C LEU A 115 -6.98 8.06 0.22
N ASP A 116 -6.49 9.13 0.87
CA ASP A 116 -7.00 9.60 2.16
C ASP A 116 -8.37 10.30 2.04
N GLU A 117 -8.73 10.79 0.85
CA GLU A 117 -9.97 11.55 0.63
C GLU A 117 -11.21 10.63 0.65
N PRO A 118 -12.32 11.04 1.28
CA PRO A 118 -13.53 10.19 1.43
C PRO A 118 -14.03 9.59 0.11
N LYS A 119 -14.04 10.36 -0.98
CA LYS A 119 -14.50 9.86 -2.29
C LYS A 119 -13.74 8.63 -2.78
N TRP A 120 -12.46 8.46 -2.44
CA TRP A 120 -11.67 7.28 -2.83
C TRP A 120 -11.91 6.07 -1.92
N LYS A 121 -12.48 6.31 -0.73
CA LYS A 121 -12.84 5.27 0.24
C LYS A 121 -14.29 4.83 0.07
N ASP A 122 -15.17 5.70 -0.42
CA ASP A 122 -16.61 5.47 -0.43
C ASP A 122 -17.17 5.16 -1.82
N VAL A 123 -16.88 6.00 -2.83
CA VAL A 123 -17.46 5.88 -4.19
C VAL A 123 -17.22 4.51 -4.83
N PRO A 124 -16.03 3.86 -4.74
CA PRO A 124 -15.84 2.53 -5.32
C PRO A 124 -16.78 1.44 -4.77
N TRP A 125 -17.49 1.72 -3.67
CA TRP A 125 -18.40 0.82 -2.97
C TRP A 125 -19.85 1.31 -2.96
N GLU A 126 -20.18 2.43 -3.60
CA GLU A 126 -21.51 3.03 -3.47
C GLU A 126 -22.64 2.17 -4.06
N ASP A 127 -22.33 1.40 -5.11
CA ASP A 127 -23.29 0.47 -5.73
C ASP A 127 -23.46 -0.83 -4.93
N ASP A 128 -22.48 -1.19 -4.10
CA ASP A 128 -22.49 -2.37 -3.24
C ASP A 128 -21.64 -2.15 -1.99
N ILE A 129 -22.27 -1.55 -0.97
CA ILE A 129 -21.62 -1.19 0.29
C ILE A 129 -21.16 -2.46 1.03
N LEU A 130 -21.86 -3.59 0.84
CA LEU A 130 -21.57 -4.85 1.52
C LEU A 130 -20.35 -5.58 0.91
N ALA A 131 -19.95 -5.22 -0.33
CA ALA A 131 -18.74 -5.76 -0.95
C ALA A 131 -17.44 -5.29 -0.28
N LYS A 132 -17.46 -4.22 0.52
CA LYS A 132 -16.26 -3.69 1.17
C LYS A 132 -15.74 -4.64 2.24
N SER A 133 -14.63 -5.30 1.94
CA SER A 133 -14.06 -6.33 2.80
C SER A 133 -13.38 -5.75 4.04
N HIS A 134 -13.08 -6.59 5.04
CA HIS A 134 -12.34 -6.16 6.24
C HIS A 134 -10.97 -5.59 5.88
N PHE A 135 -10.30 -6.18 4.90
CA PHE A 135 -9.03 -5.71 4.38
C PHE A 135 -9.16 -4.31 3.77
N GLU A 136 -10.26 -3.99 3.10
CA GLU A 136 -10.44 -2.68 2.48
C GLU A 136 -10.64 -1.56 3.50
N TYR A 137 -11.33 -1.83 4.60
CA TYR A 137 -11.39 -0.90 5.74
C TYR A 137 -10.03 -0.72 6.40
N LEU A 138 -9.23 -1.78 6.49
CA LEU A 138 -7.86 -1.68 6.99
C LEU A 138 -6.98 -0.81 6.06
N VAL A 139 -7.11 -0.99 4.74
CA VAL A 139 -6.40 -0.17 3.74
C VAL A 139 -6.83 1.30 3.80
N ASP A 140 -8.11 1.60 4.09
CA ASP A 140 -8.57 2.98 4.30
C ASP A 140 -7.88 3.66 5.48
N VAL A 141 -7.68 2.93 6.59
CA VAL A 141 -6.94 3.44 7.75
C VAL A 141 -5.47 3.61 7.39
N PHE A 142 -4.89 2.65 6.67
CA PHE A 142 -3.50 2.72 6.20
C PHE A 142 -3.27 3.94 5.30
N ALA A 143 -4.23 4.29 4.45
CA ALA A 143 -4.18 5.44 3.56
C ALA A 143 -4.15 6.80 4.27
N ASP A 144 -4.60 6.89 5.53
CA ASP A 144 -4.57 8.13 6.32
C ASP A 144 -3.20 8.45 6.93
N ILE A 145 -2.34 7.45 7.07
CA ILE A 145 -1.03 7.62 7.74
C ILE A 145 -0.12 8.61 7.02
N PRO A 146 0.05 8.58 5.68
CA PRO A 146 0.84 9.58 4.98
C PRO A 146 0.39 11.03 5.25
N TYR A 147 -0.92 11.27 5.33
CA TYR A 147 -1.46 12.58 5.72
C TYR A 147 -1.05 12.96 7.14
N PHE A 148 -1.19 12.04 8.11
CA PHE A 148 -0.78 12.32 9.48
C PHE A 148 0.72 12.64 9.62
N LEU A 149 1.58 11.92 8.88
CA LEU A 149 3.03 12.18 8.85
C LEU A 149 3.35 13.56 8.27
N GLN A 150 2.67 13.94 7.19
CA GLN A 150 2.82 15.26 6.57
C GLN A 150 2.33 16.38 7.50
N GLU A 151 1.17 16.24 8.12
CA GLU A 151 0.65 17.26 9.04
C GLU A 151 1.51 17.38 10.31
N ALA A 152 1.98 16.26 10.86
CA ALA A 152 2.91 16.28 11.99
C ALA A 152 4.21 17.05 11.66
N THR A 153 4.67 17.00 10.40
CA THR A 153 5.81 17.79 9.91
C THR A 153 5.51 19.29 9.94
N HIS A 154 4.40 19.72 9.35
CA HIS A 154 4.02 21.14 9.28
C HIS A 154 3.90 21.78 10.67
N VAL A 155 3.40 21.02 11.65
CA VAL A 155 3.21 21.55 13.00
C VAL A 155 4.54 21.78 13.74
N ASN A 156 5.57 20.95 13.50
CA ASN A 156 6.87 21.08 14.16
C ASN A 156 7.68 22.29 13.67
N VAL A 157 7.68 22.55 12.35
CA VAL A 157 8.42 23.67 11.73
C VAL A 157 7.97 25.03 12.29
N LEU A 158 6.67 25.17 12.56
CA LEU A 158 6.09 26.40 13.12
C LEU A 158 6.47 26.61 14.60
N THR A 159 6.60 25.53 15.38
CA THR A 159 7.04 25.60 16.78
C THR A 159 8.51 26.01 16.89
N SER A 160 9.39 25.49 16.03
CA SER A 160 10.82 25.88 16.01
C SER A 160 11.06 27.33 15.58
N ALA A 161 10.10 27.95 14.88
CA ALA A 161 10.17 29.34 14.45
C ALA A 161 9.76 30.37 15.53
N GLY A 162 9.51 29.93 16.77
CA GLY A 162 9.10 30.80 17.88
C GLY A 162 7.70 31.39 17.74
N LEU A 163 6.90 30.89 16.79
CA LEU A 163 5.50 31.26 16.63
C LEU A 163 4.65 30.50 17.66
N PRO A 164 3.58 31.11 18.22
CA PRO A 164 2.72 30.42 19.16
C PRO A 164 2.17 29.13 18.55
N GLU A 165 2.28 28.01 19.29
CA GLU A 165 1.72 26.73 18.89
C GLU A 165 0.28 26.92 18.40
N ARG A 166 0.03 26.65 17.12
CA ARG A 166 -1.33 26.62 16.59
C ARG A 166 -2.02 25.29 16.96
N PRO A 167 -3.37 25.27 16.98
CA PRO A 167 -4.23 24.10 17.29
C PRO A 167 -4.06 22.84 16.42
N GLY A 168 -3.06 22.76 15.52
CA GLY A 168 -2.81 21.61 14.63
C GLY A 168 -2.50 20.32 15.39
N ARG A 169 -1.64 20.34 16.43
CA ARG A 169 -1.39 19.15 17.28
C ARG A 169 -2.67 18.68 17.99
N ARG A 170 -3.43 19.63 18.54
CA ARG A 170 -4.70 19.38 19.25
C ARG A 170 -5.77 18.76 18.32
N HIS A 171 -5.67 19.01 17.02
CA HIS A 171 -6.59 18.48 16.02
C HIS A 171 -6.14 17.13 15.45
N LEU A 172 -4.83 16.87 15.38
CA LEU A 172 -4.27 15.64 14.80
C LEU A 172 -4.33 14.45 15.77
N LEU A 173 -4.03 14.66 17.06
CA LEU A 173 -4.04 13.59 18.06
C LEU A 173 -5.40 12.87 18.16
N PRO A 174 -6.56 13.56 18.21
CA PRO A 174 -7.86 12.90 18.19
C PRO A 174 -8.11 12.05 16.94
N GLN A 175 -7.59 12.46 15.77
CA GLN A 175 -7.73 11.69 14.53
C GLN A 175 -6.90 10.41 14.56
N VAL A 176 -5.66 10.48 15.04
CA VAL A 176 -4.80 9.30 15.23
C VAL A 176 -5.42 8.33 16.23
N LEU A 177 -5.94 8.85 17.35
CA LEU A 177 -6.67 8.05 18.35
C LEU A 177 -7.90 7.37 17.75
N GLU A 178 -8.64 8.07 16.90
CA GLU A 178 -9.80 7.49 16.23
C GLU A 178 -9.41 6.36 15.28
N ARG A 179 -8.32 6.51 14.52
CA ARG A 179 -7.81 5.42 13.67
C ARG A 179 -7.32 4.22 14.47
N LEU A 180 -6.69 4.45 15.62
CA LEU A 180 -6.34 3.37 16.55
C LEU A 180 -7.60 2.63 17.03
N ARG A 181 -8.65 3.35 17.44
CA ARG A 181 -9.93 2.71 17.83
C ARG A 181 -10.54 1.91 16.69
N MET A 182 -10.58 2.47 15.47
CA MET A 182 -11.06 1.75 14.28
C MET A 182 -10.28 0.46 14.04
N LEU A 183 -8.95 0.46 14.20
CA LEU A 183 -8.15 -0.77 14.12
C LEU A 183 -8.53 -1.77 15.23
N GLY A 184 -8.76 -1.31 16.46
CA GLY A 184 -9.22 -2.18 17.55
C GLY A 184 -10.52 -2.89 17.21
N GLU A 185 -11.50 -2.17 16.67
CA GLU A 185 -12.78 -2.75 16.24
C GLU A 185 -12.64 -3.69 15.03
N LEU A 186 -11.82 -3.31 14.04
CA LEU A 186 -11.51 -4.18 12.88
C LEU A 186 -10.85 -5.49 13.32
N GLN A 187 -9.97 -5.46 14.31
CA GLN A 187 -9.35 -6.67 14.83
C GLN A 187 -10.36 -7.59 15.51
N LYS A 188 -11.25 -7.03 16.34
CA LYS A 188 -12.32 -7.80 16.99
C LYS A 188 -13.23 -8.45 15.96
N SER A 189 -13.69 -7.68 14.97
CA SER A 189 -14.58 -8.20 13.93
C SER A 189 -13.89 -9.25 13.06
N TRP A 190 -12.58 -9.12 12.80
CA TRP A 190 -11.80 -10.10 12.07
C TRP A 190 -11.80 -11.48 12.75
N TYR A 191 -11.58 -11.55 14.07
CA TYR A 191 -11.63 -12.83 14.80
C TYR A 191 -13.04 -13.41 14.93
N ILE A 192 -14.08 -12.56 14.96
CA ILE A 192 -15.48 -13.00 14.96
C ILE A 192 -15.86 -13.59 13.59
N LYS A 193 -15.45 -12.92 12.50
CA LYS A 193 -15.79 -13.32 11.14
C LYS A 193 -15.07 -14.59 10.70
N TYR A 194 -13.78 -14.67 11.01
CA TYR A 194 -12.94 -15.79 10.61
C TYR A 194 -12.68 -16.65 11.84
N SER A 195 -13.63 -17.51 12.19
CA SER A 195 -13.51 -18.44 13.31
C SER A 195 -12.24 -19.30 13.16
N THR A 196 -11.24 -19.08 14.02
CA THR A 196 -9.89 -19.70 13.99
C THR A 196 -9.07 -19.42 12.73
N PRO A 197 -8.72 -18.16 12.44
CA PRO A 197 -7.99 -17.80 11.22
C PRO A 197 -6.49 -18.09 11.33
N THR A 198 -6.02 -18.39 12.55
CA THR A 198 -4.62 -18.60 12.87
C THR A 198 -4.45 -19.81 13.78
N TRP A 199 -3.31 -20.48 13.64
CA TRP A 199 -2.84 -21.47 14.60
C TRP A 199 -1.33 -21.34 14.79
N GLN A 200 -0.84 -21.77 15.95
CA GLN A 200 0.57 -21.70 16.27
C GLN A 200 1.27 -23.00 15.90
N VAL A 201 2.39 -22.90 15.20
CA VAL A 201 3.23 -24.03 14.81
C VAL A 201 4.56 -23.90 15.54
N PRO A 202 4.99 -24.90 16.32
CA PRO A 202 6.32 -24.90 16.92
C PRO A 202 7.37 -24.81 15.83
N ILE A 203 8.35 -23.94 16.00
CA ILE A 203 9.50 -23.93 15.09
C ILE A 203 10.24 -25.24 15.34
N ALA A 204 10.25 -26.11 14.32
CA ALA A 204 11.04 -27.32 14.39
C ALA A 204 12.46 -26.90 14.76
N ALA A 205 13.04 -27.53 15.79
CA ALA A 205 14.44 -27.33 16.14
C ALA A 205 15.23 -27.74 14.90
N ALA A 206 15.52 -26.78 14.02
CA ALA A 206 16.22 -27.06 12.79
C ALA A 206 17.55 -27.66 13.25
N ALA A 207 17.77 -28.93 12.90
CA ALA A 207 19.08 -29.51 12.84
C ALA A 207 19.81 -28.68 11.78
N SER A 208 20.41 -27.57 12.20
CA SER A 208 21.10 -26.63 11.35
C SER A 208 22.33 -27.35 10.82
N HIS A 209 22.23 -27.91 9.62
CA HIS A 209 23.39 -28.29 8.82
C HIS A 209 24.10 -27.04 8.26
N ASP A 210 23.49 -25.85 8.38
CA ASP A 210 24.03 -24.59 7.87
C ASP A 210 24.31 -23.62 9.04
N SER A 211 25.59 -23.41 9.34
CA SER A 211 26.07 -22.61 10.49
C SER A 211 25.83 -21.10 10.33
N GLU A 212 25.38 -20.63 9.16
CA GLU A 212 25.30 -19.21 8.83
C GLU A 212 23.89 -18.61 8.99
N THR A 213 22.85 -19.42 9.22
CA THR A 213 21.47 -18.92 9.31
C THR A 213 21.11 -18.46 10.73
N ILE A 214 20.56 -17.24 10.85
CA ILE A 214 20.07 -16.75 12.14
C ILE A 214 18.79 -17.51 12.48
N ARG A 215 18.73 -18.11 13.67
CA ARG A 215 17.54 -18.80 14.16
C ARG A 215 16.43 -17.81 14.49
N PRO A 216 15.15 -18.15 14.25
CA PRO A 216 14.04 -17.33 14.69
C PRO A 216 14.08 -17.11 16.21
N PRO A 217 13.89 -15.87 16.69
CA PRO A 217 13.97 -15.54 18.12
C PRO A 217 12.67 -15.82 18.89
N PHE A 218 11.82 -16.70 18.37
CA PHE A 218 10.52 -17.05 18.94
C PHE A 218 10.26 -18.55 18.82
N ASP A 219 9.52 -19.13 19.76
CA ASP A 219 9.33 -20.59 19.80
C ASP A 219 8.29 -21.10 18.79
N LYS A 220 7.39 -20.21 18.35
CA LYS A 220 6.20 -20.56 17.56
C LYS A 220 5.91 -19.56 16.46
N SER A 221 5.87 -20.04 15.23
CA SER A 221 5.33 -19.32 14.08
C SER A 221 3.80 -19.32 14.10
N VAL A 222 3.21 -18.36 13.38
CA VAL A 222 1.76 -18.26 13.20
C VAL A 222 1.43 -18.61 11.77
N TYR A 223 0.57 -19.61 11.60
CA TYR A 223 0.08 -20.09 10.32
C TYR A 223 -1.36 -19.64 10.12
N PHE A 224 -1.77 -19.57 8.86
CA PHE A 224 -3.05 -18.98 8.46
C PHE A 224 -3.79 -19.90 7.49
N THR A 225 -5.11 -19.73 7.41
CA THR A 225 -5.94 -20.51 6.48
C THR A 225 -5.53 -20.32 5.03
N ASP A 226 -5.02 -19.13 4.70
CA ASP A 226 -4.56 -18.75 3.38
C ASP A 226 -3.58 -17.58 3.48
N MET A 227 -2.88 -17.31 2.38
CA MET A 227 -1.90 -16.23 2.29
C MET A 227 -2.53 -14.84 2.42
N PHE A 228 -3.80 -14.67 2.03
CA PHE A 228 -4.49 -13.39 2.14
C PHE A 228 -4.74 -13.01 3.60
N ARG A 229 -5.12 -13.97 4.46
CA ARG A 229 -5.23 -13.74 5.91
C ARG A 229 -3.90 -13.39 6.57
N ALA A 230 -2.82 -14.04 6.16
CA ALA A 230 -1.49 -13.70 6.63
C ALA A 230 -1.09 -12.27 6.23
N TYR A 231 -1.41 -11.86 5.00
CA TYR A 231 -1.16 -10.51 4.51
C TYR A 231 -1.98 -9.44 5.26
N GLU A 232 -3.29 -9.65 5.40
CA GLU A 232 -4.20 -8.80 6.18
C GLU A 232 -3.69 -8.62 7.62
N TYR A 233 -3.25 -9.71 8.26
CA TYR A 233 -2.68 -9.70 9.59
C TYR A 233 -1.37 -8.88 9.66
N CYS A 234 -0.48 -9.01 8.67
CA CYS A 234 0.76 -8.24 8.62
C CYS A 234 0.52 -6.74 8.42
N ILE A 235 -0.40 -6.37 7.50
CA ILE A 235 -0.76 -4.97 7.26
C ILE A 235 -1.42 -4.36 8.50
N TYR A 236 -2.23 -5.14 9.23
CA TYR A 236 -2.81 -4.71 10.49
C TYR A 236 -1.72 -4.30 11.50
N HIS A 237 -0.75 -5.18 11.76
CA HIS A 237 0.33 -4.87 12.71
C HIS A 237 1.21 -3.71 12.23
N ALA A 238 1.50 -3.63 10.94
CA ALA A 238 2.28 -2.54 10.36
C ALA A 238 1.57 -1.18 10.51
N THR A 239 0.26 -1.14 10.26
CA THR A 239 -0.59 0.05 10.44
C THR A 239 -0.62 0.46 11.91
N SER A 240 -0.78 -0.50 12.83
CA SER A 240 -0.73 -0.27 14.28
C SER A 240 0.61 0.30 14.74
N ILE A 241 1.74 -0.22 14.25
CA ILE A 241 3.08 0.29 14.57
C ILE A 241 3.19 1.76 14.19
N LEU A 242 2.81 2.12 12.96
CA LEU A 242 2.91 3.49 12.46
C LEU A 242 2.03 4.47 13.25
N LEU A 243 0.78 4.08 13.56
CA LEU A 243 -0.13 4.93 14.34
C LEU A 243 0.30 5.07 15.80
N LEU A 244 0.83 4.02 16.43
CA LEU A 244 1.35 4.10 17.80
C LEU A 244 2.59 4.99 17.88
N LEU A 245 3.46 4.91 16.89
CA LEU A 245 4.61 5.79 16.75
C LEU A 245 4.19 7.26 16.61
N LEU A 246 3.21 7.56 15.74
CA LEU A 246 2.60 8.89 15.62
C LEU A 246 1.96 9.35 16.93
N TYR A 247 1.24 8.47 17.62
CA TYR A 247 0.62 8.76 18.91
C TYR A 247 1.66 9.14 19.97
N GLN A 248 2.75 8.37 20.07
CA GLN A 248 3.84 8.64 21.01
C GLN A 248 4.52 9.99 20.73
N ASP A 249 4.76 10.30 19.45
CA ASP A 249 5.35 11.57 19.01
C ASP A 249 4.44 12.76 19.34
N LEU A 250 3.14 12.66 19.04
CA LEU A 250 2.16 13.73 19.26
C LEU A 250 1.77 13.92 20.73
N SER A 251 1.95 12.91 21.57
CA SER A 251 1.58 12.95 23.00
C SER A 251 2.72 13.46 23.91
N PHE A 252 3.86 13.87 23.36
CA PHE A 252 5.03 14.36 24.12
C PHE A 252 5.50 13.42 25.24
N GLY A 253 5.32 12.11 25.06
CA GLY A 253 5.63 11.13 26.11
C GLY A 253 4.69 11.14 27.32
N HIS A 254 3.63 11.95 27.36
CA HIS A 254 2.48 11.74 28.24
C HIS A 254 1.62 10.60 27.68
N VAL A 255 2.13 9.38 27.85
CA VAL A 255 1.48 8.16 27.38
C VAL A 255 0.35 7.82 28.34
N GLN A 256 -0.91 7.99 27.90
CA GLN A 256 -2.01 7.24 28.49
C GLN A 256 -1.76 5.75 28.19
N PRO A 257 -2.07 4.81 29.09
CA PRO A 257 -1.89 3.39 28.82
C PRO A 257 -2.53 3.02 27.48
N VAL A 258 -1.75 2.40 26.58
CA VAL A 258 -2.23 1.99 25.24
C VAL A 258 -3.45 1.08 25.34
N GLU A 259 -3.58 0.37 26.47
CA GLU A 259 -4.72 -0.47 26.85
C GLU A 259 -6.05 0.30 26.94
N ASP A 260 -6.03 1.60 27.26
CA ASP A 260 -7.23 2.45 27.35
C ASP A 260 -7.66 3.01 25.97
N ILE A 261 -6.75 2.99 25.00
CA ILE A 261 -6.93 3.59 23.66
C ILE A 261 -7.30 2.55 22.61
N LEU A 262 -6.77 1.32 22.75
CA LEU A 262 -7.08 0.17 21.90
C LEU A 262 -7.95 -0.82 22.68
N PRO A 263 -9.27 -0.59 22.81
CA PRO A 263 -10.13 -1.55 23.45
C PRO A 263 -10.16 -2.80 22.55
N GLY A 264 -9.57 -3.90 23.02
CA GLY A 264 -9.42 -5.14 22.24
C GLY A 264 -8.04 -5.73 22.51
N ARG A 265 -8.01 -6.85 23.24
CA ARG A 265 -6.83 -7.58 23.72
C ARG A 265 -5.55 -7.38 22.87
N PHE A 266 -4.77 -6.35 23.19
CA PHE A 266 -3.32 -6.43 23.11
C PHE A 266 -2.81 -6.65 24.53
N PRO A 267 -2.75 -7.90 25.02
CA PRO A 267 -1.85 -8.18 26.13
C PRO A 267 -0.45 -7.89 25.57
N ASN A 268 0.13 -6.74 25.90
CA ASN A 268 1.46 -6.25 25.47
C ASN A 268 1.51 -5.49 24.12
N GLY A 269 0.61 -4.53 23.86
CA GLY A 269 0.55 -3.69 22.63
C GLY A 269 1.75 -2.77 22.35
N SER A 270 2.96 -3.14 22.75
CA SER A 270 4.19 -2.44 22.41
C SER A 270 4.53 -2.62 20.93
N ILE A 271 5.25 -1.65 20.38
CA ILE A 271 5.81 -1.71 19.01
C ILE A 271 6.64 -2.99 18.81
N GLN A 272 7.38 -3.43 19.84
CA GLN A 272 8.15 -4.68 19.81
C GLN A 272 7.26 -5.91 19.63
N CYS A 273 6.13 -5.99 20.34
CA CYS A 273 5.22 -7.13 20.21
C CYS A 273 4.55 -7.18 18.83
N LEU A 274 4.14 -6.02 18.30
CA LEU A 274 3.57 -5.90 16.96
C LEU A 274 4.58 -6.34 15.88
N ALA A 275 5.82 -5.88 15.98
CA ALA A 275 6.90 -6.30 15.10
C ALA A 275 7.18 -7.81 15.23
N GLY A 276 7.17 -8.35 16.45
CA GLY A 276 7.28 -9.78 16.71
C GLY A 276 6.15 -10.59 16.06
N ASN A 277 4.92 -10.08 16.03
CA ASN A 277 3.82 -10.75 15.34
C ASN A 277 4.04 -10.80 13.82
N ILE A 278 4.58 -9.75 13.20
CA ILE A 278 5.00 -9.78 11.79
C ILE A 278 6.11 -10.82 11.57
N CYS A 279 7.11 -10.86 12.46
CA CYS A 279 8.18 -11.85 12.41
C CYS A 279 7.63 -13.28 12.43
N ARG A 280 6.67 -13.57 13.31
CA ARG A 280 6.06 -14.90 13.44
C ARG A 280 5.22 -15.33 12.22
N CYS A 281 4.81 -14.42 11.35
CA CYS A 281 4.08 -14.72 10.11
C CYS A 281 5.02 -15.07 8.94
N THR A 282 6.30 -14.70 9.07
CA THR A 282 7.25 -14.74 7.96
C THR A 282 7.49 -16.17 7.46
N GLU A 283 7.56 -17.17 8.36
CA GLU A 283 7.73 -18.57 7.94
C GLU A 283 6.57 -19.03 7.04
N PHE A 284 5.33 -18.76 7.46
CA PHE A 284 4.15 -19.10 6.68
C PHE A 284 4.15 -18.42 5.32
N LEU A 285 4.40 -17.10 5.28
CA LEU A 285 4.43 -16.33 4.02
C LEU A 285 5.55 -16.77 3.08
N CYS A 286 6.67 -17.26 3.63
CA CYS A 286 7.82 -17.72 2.86
C CYS A 286 7.79 -19.20 2.45
N LEU A 287 6.71 -19.94 2.73
CA LEU A 287 6.57 -21.32 2.27
C LEU A 287 6.70 -21.41 0.74
N GLU A 288 7.33 -22.48 0.26
CA GLU A 288 7.64 -22.67 -1.16
C GLU A 288 6.41 -22.56 -2.07
N GLN A 289 5.27 -23.08 -1.60
CA GLN A 289 3.98 -23.03 -2.29
C GLN A 289 3.47 -21.61 -2.61
N HIS A 290 3.89 -20.60 -1.85
CA HIS A 290 3.52 -19.20 -2.10
C HIS A 290 4.45 -18.51 -3.09
N GLY A 291 5.56 -19.16 -3.45
CA GLY A 291 6.53 -18.69 -4.43
C GLY A 291 7.03 -17.27 -4.15
N ALA A 292 7.09 -16.45 -5.19
CA ALA A 292 7.46 -15.04 -5.14
C ALA A 292 6.44 -14.17 -4.38
N ARG A 293 5.15 -14.53 -4.45
CA ARG A 293 4.05 -13.68 -3.97
C ARG A 293 4.09 -13.49 -2.47
N GLY A 294 4.39 -14.56 -1.72
CA GLY A 294 4.49 -14.50 -0.27
C GLY A 294 5.57 -13.52 0.22
N TYR A 295 6.71 -13.47 -0.47
CA TYR A 295 7.77 -12.51 -0.16
C TYR A 295 7.37 -11.07 -0.52
N ILE A 296 6.75 -10.85 -1.68
CA ILE A 296 6.30 -9.51 -2.12
C ILE A 296 5.33 -8.90 -1.09
N VAL A 297 4.37 -9.67 -0.58
CA VAL A 297 3.40 -9.16 0.40
C VAL A 297 4.00 -8.94 1.79
N LEU A 298 5.07 -9.65 2.14
CA LEU A 298 5.78 -9.50 3.41
C LEU A 298 6.67 -8.24 3.43
N GLN A 299 7.15 -7.80 2.27
CA GLN A 299 8.17 -6.76 2.16
C GLN A 299 7.84 -5.47 2.93
N LEU A 300 6.69 -4.85 2.66
CA LEU A 300 6.31 -3.60 3.31
C LEU A 300 6.12 -3.76 4.83
N PRO A 301 5.32 -4.73 5.33
CA PRO A 301 5.22 -4.98 6.77
C PRO A 301 6.55 -5.30 7.45
N ALA A 302 7.40 -6.12 6.83
CA ALA A 302 8.71 -6.45 7.38
C ALA A 302 9.60 -5.21 7.48
N THR A 303 9.62 -4.37 6.44
CA THR A 303 10.38 -3.10 6.47
C THR A 303 9.89 -2.20 7.61
N ILE A 304 8.57 -2.02 7.77
CA ILE A 304 8.01 -1.22 8.87
C ILE A 304 8.41 -1.82 10.23
N ALA A 305 8.27 -3.14 10.41
CA ALA A 305 8.65 -3.83 11.65
C ALA A 305 10.13 -3.65 11.98
N TYR A 306 11.01 -3.92 11.01
CA TYR A 306 12.45 -3.78 11.15
C TYR A 306 12.83 -2.34 11.53
N LEU A 307 12.28 -1.34 10.84
CA LEU A 307 12.57 0.07 11.10
C LEU A 307 12.07 0.52 12.49
N ALA A 308 11.00 -0.06 13.01
CA ALA A 308 10.37 0.36 14.26
C ALA A 308 11.03 -0.15 15.55
N ILE A 309 11.87 -1.18 15.47
CA ILE A 309 12.49 -1.83 16.63
C ILE A 309 14.01 -1.61 16.69
N ASP A 310 14.63 -1.89 17.84
CA ASP A 310 16.09 -1.80 18.00
C ASP A 310 16.77 -2.75 17.02
N LYS A 311 17.70 -2.22 16.22
CA LYS A 311 18.48 -2.97 15.22
C LYS A 311 19.35 -4.06 15.82
N LYS A 312 19.65 -3.97 17.12
CA LYS A 312 20.38 -4.98 17.88
C LYS A 312 19.47 -6.07 18.46
N SER A 313 18.14 -5.91 18.37
CA SER A 313 17.21 -6.93 18.85
C SER A 313 17.33 -8.22 18.03
N PRO A 314 17.12 -9.39 18.64
CA PRO A 314 17.09 -10.66 17.93
C PRO A 314 16.09 -10.67 16.76
N GLU A 315 14.92 -10.05 16.92
CA GLU A 315 13.89 -9.92 15.90
C GLU A 315 14.37 -9.11 14.69
N ALA A 316 15.04 -7.98 14.91
CA ALA A 316 15.56 -7.16 13.82
C ALA A 316 16.63 -7.89 13.02
N LEU A 317 17.60 -8.52 13.70
CA LEU A 317 18.69 -9.26 13.08
C LEU A 317 18.15 -10.45 12.28
N TRP A 318 17.21 -11.18 12.85
CA TRP A 318 16.58 -12.31 12.18
C TRP A 318 15.74 -11.88 10.97
N LEU A 319 14.91 -10.84 11.11
CA LEU A 319 14.07 -10.35 10.02
C LEU A 319 14.94 -9.84 8.85
N TYR A 320 16.04 -9.14 9.15
CA TYR A 320 17.03 -8.72 8.17
C TYR A 320 17.61 -9.92 7.40
N ASP A 321 18.09 -10.95 8.12
CA ASP A 321 18.64 -12.17 7.52
C ASP A 321 17.61 -12.88 6.62
N VAL A 322 16.38 -13.05 7.10
CA VAL A 322 15.31 -13.69 6.32
C VAL A 322 15.02 -12.90 5.05
N CYS A 323 14.85 -11.58 5.14
CA CYS A 323 14.57 -10.73 3.99
C CYS A 323 15.71 -10.77 2.96
N LYS A 324 16.97 -10.81 3.42
CA LYS A 324 18.17 -10.89 2.58
C LYS A 324 18.30 -12.26 1.89
N ARG A 325 18.04 -13.36 2.61
CA ARG A 325 18.05 -14.70 2.02
C ARG A 325 16.98 -14.89 0.96
N HIS A 326 15.77 -14.39 1.20
CA HIS A 326 14.67 -14.48 0.23
C HIS A 326 14.89 -13.58 -0.97
N ALA A 327 15.46 -12.39 -0.78
CA ALA A 327 15.90 -11.52 -1.87
C ALA A 327 16.84 -12.28 -2.82
N ARG A 328 17.90 -12.90 -2.27
CA ARG A 328 18.88 -13.68 -3.04
C ARG A 328 18.29 -14.93 -3.69
N SER A 329 17.54 -15.75 -2.93
CA SER A 329 17.05 -17.04 -3.41
C SER A 329 15.91 -16.93 -4.43
N LYS A 330 15.12 -15.86 -4.37
CA LYS A 330 14.02 -15.61 -5.30
C LYS A 330 14.37 -14.59 -6.41
N GLY A 331 15.60 -14.09 -6.42
CA GLY A 331 16.11 -13.18 -7.47
C GLY A 331 15.58 -11.75 -7.40
N PHE A 332 15.14 -11.28 -6.22
CA PHE A 332 14.66 -9.92 -5.98
C PHE A 332 15.78 -9.03 -5.43
N GLY A 333 16.01 -7.86 -6.03
CA GLY A 333 17.02 -6.88 -5.54
C GLY A 333 16.55 -5.92 -4.44
N TRP A 334 15.29 -5.96 -4.00
CA TRP A 334 14.74 -4.96 -3.06
C TRP A 334 15.13 -5.17 -1.58
N GLY A 335 15.31 -6.44 -1.16
CA GLY A 335 15.61 -6.76 0.23
C GLY A 335 16.97 -6.23 0.70
N ASP A 336 17.92 -6.10 -0.22
CA ASP A 336 19.21 -5.43 0.03
C ASP A 336 19.06 -3.91 0.12
N PHE A 337 18.00 -3.29 -0.42
CA PHE A 337 17.89 -1.83 -0.48
C PHE A 337 17.06 -1.22 0.67
N ALA A 338 15.87 -1.77 0.96
CA ALA A 338 14.97 -1.16 1.95
C ALA A 338 15.47 -1.31 3.40
N MET A 339 16.23 -2.37 3.67
CA MET A 339 16.73 -2.71 5.02
C MET A 339 18.16 -2.20 5.29
N ASP A 340 18.93 -1.88 4.24
CA ASP A 340 20.25 -1.26 4.35
C ASP A 340 20.16 0.27 4.54
N GLN A 341 18.97 0.86 4.40
CA GLN A 341 18.65 2.19 4.91
C GLN A 341 18.64 2.13 6.45
N VAL A 342 19.76 2.50 7.08
CA VAL A 342 20.01 2.29 8.53
C VAL A 342 19.15 3.18 9.43
N THR A 343 18.41 4.15 8.87
CA THR A 343 17.65 5.14 9.65
C THR A 343 16.47 4.48 10.38
N PRO A 344 16.44 4.43 11.72
CA PRO A 344 15.29 3.97 12.50
C PRO A 344 14.01 4.69 12.08
N LEU A 345 12.85 4.02 12.18
CA LEU A 345 11.57 4.59 11.73
C LEU A 345 11.24 5.89 12.44
N SER A 346 11.57 6.01 13.72
CA SER A 346 11.46 7.25 14.50
C SER A 346 12.30 8.38 13.92
N GLN A 347 13.53 8.09 13.50
CA GLN A 347 14.41 9.04 12.84
C GLN A 347 14.01 9.31 11.38
N TRP A 348 13.42 8.33 10.69
CA TRP A 348 12.89 8.51 9.35
C TRP A 348 11.66 9.42 9.38
N MET A 349 10.70 9.17 10.28
CA MET A 349 9.59 10.07 10.53
C MET A 349 10.10 11.45 10.96
N ALA A 350 11.19 11.51 11.74
CA ALA A 350 11.85 12.77 12.07
C ALA A 350 12.43 13.49 10.84
N SER A 351 13.10 12.76 9.96
CA SER A 351 13.65 13.30 8.71
C SER A 351 12.56 13.78 7.75
N CYS A 352 11.35 13.23 7.86
CA CYS A 352 10.19 13.75 7.15
C CYS A 352 9.82 15.15 7.65
N ARG A 353 10.08 15.47 8.93
CA ARG A 353 9.83 16.79 9.54
C ARG A 353 10.78 17.88 9.05
N ASP A 354 12.02 17.52 8.76
CA ASP A 354 13.07 18.48 8.38
C ASP A 354 13.10 18.76 6.86
N ARG A 355 12.25 18.09 6.07
CA ARG A 355 12.17 18.34 4.63
C ARG A 355 11.50 19.69 4.36
N GLN A 356 12.28 20.65 3.87
CA GLN A 356 11.71 21.87 3.29
C GLN A 356 10.97 21.53 1.98
N PRO A 357 9.84 22.19 1.68
CA PRO A 357 9.04 21.90 0.49
C PRO A 357 9.78 22.04 -0.86
N ASP A 358 10.92 22.75 -0.90
CA ASP A 358 11.58 23.21 -2.14
C ASP A 358 13.13 23.10 -2.16
N SER A 359 13.78 22.32 -1.28
CA SER A 359 15.23 22.11 -1.39
C SER A 359 15.55 20.98 -2.38
N GLU A 360 15.94 21.32 -3.61
CA GLU A 360 16.37 20.39 -4.67
C GLU A 360 17.67 19.62 -4.39
N SER A 361 18.27 19.78 -3.20
CA SER A 361 19.55 19.14 -2.86
C SER A 361 19.41 18.08 -1.77
N ASP A 362 19.83 16.86 -2.12
CA ASP A 362 20.34 15.80 -1.25
C ASP A 362 19.35 14.81 -0.60
N ASN A 363 18.77 13.94 -1.44
CA ASN A 363 18.79 12.47 -1.22
C ASN A 363 18.20 11.75 -2.44
N HIS A 364 18.85 10.71 -2.96
CA HIS A 364 18.37 9.96 -4.14
C HIS A 364 16.99 9.30 -3.95
N LEU A 365 16.54 9.11 -2.69
CA LEU A 365 15.18 8.67 -2.35
C LEU A 365 14.16 9.81 -2.26
N ALA A 366 14.60 11.03 -1.99
CA ALA A 366 13.75 12.21 -1.80
C ALA A 366 13.21 12.78 -3.13
N ALA A 367 13.79 12.38 -4.27
CA ALA A 367 13.32 12.75 -5.61
C ALA A 367 12.17 11.87 -6.15
N MET A 368 11.75 10.82 -5.42
CA MET A 368 10.93 9.73 -5.97
C MET A 368 9.46 9.77 -5.46
N GLN A 369 8.92 10.98 -5.51
CA GLN A 369 7.54 11.54 -5.49
C GLN A 369 6.35 10.73 -4.93
N PRO A 370 5.50 11.37 -4.10
CA PRO A 370 4.31 12.08 -4.63
C PRO A 370 3.88 13.40 -3.94
N ARG A 371 4.14 14.58 -4.54
CA ARG A 371 3.04 15.53 -4.78
C ARG A 371 2.37 14.92 -5.99
N TRP A 372 1.12 14.48 -5.95
CA TRP A 372 0.36 13.66 -6.92
C TRP A 372 0.40 14.02 -8.44
N ALA A 373 1.39 14.78 -8.92
CA ALA A 373 2.47 14.28 -9.81
C ALA A 373 2.93 15.45 -10.72
N ARG A 374 3.47 16.48 -10.05
CA ARG A 374 4.04 17.78 -10.47
C ARG A 374 4.15 18.11 -11.99
N ASN A 375 3.02 18.31 -12.68
CA ASN A 375 2.72 19.47 -13.56
C ASN A 375 1.23 19.51 -13.94
N SER A 376 0.56 20.63 -13.64
CA SER A 376 -0.82 21.00 -14.01
C SER A 376 -0.90 22.09 -15.09
N GLU A 377 0.20 22.44 -15.75
CA GLU A 377 0.21 23.41 -16.85
C GLU A 377 0.38 22.67 -18.18
N GLY A 378 -0.75 22.44 -18.87
CA GLY A 378 -0.75 21.89 -20.24
C GLY A 378 -1.98 21.08 -20.65
N CYS A 379 -2.87 20.69 -19.74
CA CYS A 379 -4.10 19.99 -20.11
C CYS A 379 -5.29 20.39 -19.23
N ALA A 380 -5.49 21.70 -19.05
CA ALA A 380 -6.84 22.22 -18.87
C ALA A 380 -7.52 22.16 -20.25
N ILE A 381 -8.16 21.05 -20.55
CA ILE A 381 -9.29 21.07 -21.49
C ILE A 381 -10.52 21.00 -20.60
N GLU A 382 -11.25 22.10 -20.62
CA GLU A 382 -12.45 22.37 -19.86
C GLU A 382 -13.35 21.15 -19.73
N SER A 383 -13.75 20.87 -18.49
CA SER A 383 -14.89 20.04 -18.18
C SER A 383 -16.16 20.70 -18.72
N THR A 384 -16.41 20.59 -20.02
CA THR A 384 -17.77 20.81 -20.54
C THR A 384 -18.60 19.59 -20.18
N SER A 385 -19.36 19.76 -19.10
CA SER A 385 -20.65 19.15 -18.81
C SER A 385 -21.15 18.17 -19.88
N VAL A 386 -20.98 16.86 -19.64
CA VAL A 386 -21.98 15.89 -20.09
C VAL A 386 -22.97 15.74 -18.95
N GLN A 387 -23.70 16.83 -18.68
CA GLN A 387 -25.01 16.72 -18.06
C GLN A 387 -25.88 15.94 -19.02
N SER A 388 -26.31 14.77 -18.57
CA SER A 388 -27.62 14.15 -18.86
C SER A 388 -28.42 14.86 -19.96
N ARG A 389 -28.19 14.48 -21.22
CA ARG A 389 -29.16 14.77 -22.28
C ARG A 389 -30.32 13.81 -22.10
N ALA A 390 -31.36 14.40 -21.53
CA ALA A 390 -32.76 14.04 -21.54
C ALA A 390 -33.16 12.88 -22.46
N ALA A 391 -33.96 11.99 -21.88
CA ALA A 391 -34.86 11.09 -22.58
C ALA A 391 -35.52 11.80 -23.76
N LEU A 392 -35.33 11.24 -24.95
CA LEU A 392 -36.12 11.60 -26.13
C LEU A 392 -37.57 11.11 -25.91
N PRO A 393 -38.57 11.98 -26.04
CA PRO A 393 -39.96 11.55 -26.02
C PRO A 393 -40.27 10.79 -27.32
N MET A 394 -40.91 9.62 -27.19
CA MET A 394 -41.52 8.93 -28.33
C MET A 394 -42.49 9.89 -29.03
N ARG A 395 -42.22 10.17 -30.30
CA ARG A 395 -43.19 10.78 -31.20
C ARG A 395 -44.31 9.77 -31.46
N SER A 396 -45.48 10.05 -30.89
CA SER A 396 -46.74 9.52 -31.37
C SER A 396 -47.09 10.19 -32.69
N ASN A 397 -46.99 9.44 -33.80
CA ASN A 397 -47.66 9.82 -35.04
C ASN A 397 -49.13 9.45 -34.90
N GLY A 398 -49.98 10.47 -34.76
CA GLY A 398 -51.40 10.34 -35.03
C GLY A 398 -51.64 10.35 -36.55
N SER A 399 -52.30 9.31 -37.04
CA SER A 399 -53.11 9.35 -38.25
C SER A 399 -54.57 9.19 -37.82
N GLN A 400 -55.37 10.22 -38.10
CA GLN A 400 -56.83 10.23 -38.01
C GLN A 400 -57.47 9.35 -39.11
N GLU A 401 -58.79 9.15 -38.95
CA GLU A 401 -59.79 8.43 -39.78
C GLU A 401 -60.00 6.96 -39.33
N ASP A 402 -61.20 6.48 -38.95
CA ASP A 402 -62.57 6.99 -39.04
C ASP A 402 -63.47 6.24 -38.02
N PRO A 403 -64.68 6.75 -37.67
CA PRO A 403 -65.61 6.11 -36.72
C PRO A 403 -66.66 5.25 -37.44
N GLU A 404 -67.00 4.08 -36.88
CA GLU A 404 -68.35 3.50 -36.77
C GLU A 404 -68.35 1.97 -36.60
N ARG A 405 -69.35 1.49 -35.83
CA ARG A 405 -69.93 0.12 -35.76
C ARG A 405 -69.06 -0.96 -35.09
N SER A 406 -69.58 -1.92 -34.33
CA SER A 406 -70.84 -2.24 -33.65
C SER A 406 -70.68 -3.70 -33.20
N LEU A 407 -71.24 -4.08 -32.04
CA LEU A 407 -71.51 -5.48 -31.62
C LEU A 407 -70.23 -6.30 -31.29
N SER A 408 -69.98 -6.75 -30.07
CA SER A 408 -70.71 -7.77 -29.29
C SER A 408 -69.94 -8.04 -28.00
#